data_AF-A0A533W6R7-F1
#
_entry.id   AF-A0A533W6R7-F1
#
_cell.length_a   1.000
_cell.length_b   1.000
_cell.length_c   1.000
_cell.angle_alpha   90.00
_cell.angle_beta   90.00
_cell.angle_gamma   90.00
#
_symmetry.space_group_name_H-M   'P 1'
#
loop_
_entity.id
_entity.type
_entity.pdbx_description
1 polymer ?
#
loop_
_entity_poly.entity_id
_entity_poly.type
_entity_poly.pdbx_seq_one_letter_code
_entity_poly.pdbx_strand_id
1 'polypeptide(L)'
;MVSEGKITSLEEIFQQGLKIREPEIVKTLLPDVTSEVVNVSIVQKQTDAGALTRFRAIVAVGNDDGWFGVGEGKAAQRIAAIDKATS
;
A
#
# COMPACT_ATOMS: atom_id res chain seq x y z
N MET A 1 6.23 -19.76 -6.82
CA MET A 1 5.80 -20.31 -5.51
C MET A 1 4.34 -20.00 -5.21
N VAL A 2 3.94 -18.73 -5.07
CA VAL A 2 2.52 -18.36 -4.88
C VAL A 2 1.70 -18.56 -6.17
N SER A 3 2.17 -18.03 -7.31
CA SER A 3 1.53 -18.24 -8.62
C SER A 3 1.52 -19.71 -9.10
N GLU A 4 2.34 -20.56 -8.48
CA GLU A 4 2.40 -22.01 -8.78
C GLU A 4 1.51 -22.83 -7.83
N GLY A 5 0.78 -22.18 -6.92
CA GLY A 5 -0.09 -22.84 -5.94
C GLY A 5 0.65 -23.59 -4.83
N LYS A 6 1.96 -23.41 -4.68
CA LYS A 6 2.77 -24.08 -3.64
C LYS A 6 2.61 -23.45 -2.26
N ILE A 7 2.20 -22.18 -2.20
CA ILE A 7 1.91 -21.46 -0.96
C ILE A 7 0.46 -21.02 -1.04
N THR A 8 -0.34 -21.44 -0.07
CA THR A 8 -1.80 -21.22 -0.07
C THR A 8 -2.23 -20.14 0.91
N SER A 9 -1.34 -19.68 1.80
CA SER A 9 -1.65 -18.67 2.81
C SER A 9 -0.50 -17.68 3.01
N LEU A 10 -0.84 -16.45 3.42
CA LEU A 10 0.16 -15.47 3.84
C LEU A 10 0.92 -15.91 5.08
N GLU A 11 0.28 -16.65 5.97
CA GLU A 11 0.89 -17.14 7.20
C GLU A 11 2.11 -18.03 6.93
N GLU A 12 2.03 -18.88 5.90
CA GLU A 12 3.15 -19.70 5.46
C GLU A 12 4.34 -18.87 4.95
N ILE A 13 4.08 -17.74 4.27
CA ILE A 13 5.12 -16.80 3.82
C ILE A 13 5.84 -16.19 5.04
N PHE A 14 5.08 -15.79 6.05
CA PHE A 14 5.64 -15.22 7.28
C PHE A 14 6.38 -16.26 8.13
N GLN A 15 5.87 -17.49 8.21
CA GLN A 15 6.54 -18.59 8.91
C GLN A 15 7.89 -18.96 8.27
N GLN A 16 7.98 -18.90 6.94
CA GLN A 16 9.24 -19.10 6.21
C GLN A 16 10.18 -17.88 6.26
N GLY A 17 9.75 -16.77 6.88
CA GLY A 17 10.53 -15.53 6.99
C GLY A 17 10.73 -14.81 5.66
N LEU A 18 9.90 -15.09 4.66
CA LEU A 18 10.00 -14.50 3.33
C LEU A 18 9.39 -13.09 3.34
N LYS A 19 10.04 -12.15 2.63
CA LYS A 19 9.52 -10.79 2.45
C LYS A 19 8.71 -10.69 1.18
N ILE A 20 7.49 -10.17 1.28
CA ILE A 20 6.64 -9.87 0.14
C ILE A 20 7.16 -8.59 -0.52
N ARG A 21 7.48 -8.67 -1.81
CA ARG A 21 7.96 -7.53 -2.62
C ARG A 21 7.00 -7.12 -3.71
N GLU A 22 6.02 -7.97 -4.00
CA GLU A 22 5.06 -7.80 -5.08
C GLU A 22 3.65 -7.74 -4.49
N PRO A 23 2.86 -6.70 -4.80
CA PRO A 23 1.51 -6.53 -4.27
C PRO A 23 0.53 -7.58 -4.81
N GLU A 24 0.82 -8.14 -6.00
CA GLU A 24 -0.01 -9.19 -6.63
C GLU A 24 -0.10 -10.47 -5.78
N ILE A 25 0.94 -10.76 -4.99
CA ILE A 25 0.95 -11.88 -4.05
C ILE A 25 -0.16 -11.72 -3.01
N VAL A 26 -0.30 -10.51 -2.44
CA VAL A 26 -1.32 -10.21 -1.43
C VAL A 26 -2.71 -10.25 -2.08
N LYS A 27 -2.87 -9.67 -3.28
CA LYS A 27 -4.16 -9.70 -4.00
C LYS A 27 -4.64 -11.11 -4.35
N THR A 28 -3.71 -12.03 -4.63
CA THR A 28 -4.04 -13.43 -4.96
C THR A 28 -4.42 -14.22 -3.72
N LEU A 29 -3.75 -13.99 -2.59
CA LEU A 29 -3.96 -14.72 -1.34
C LEU A 29 -5.10 -14.16 -0.49
N LEU A 30 -5.38 -12.86 -0.60
CA LEU A 30 -6.46 -12.14 0.09
C LEU A 30 -7.27 -11.30 -0.92
N PRO A 31 -8.26 -11.90 -1.60
CA PRO A 31 -9.09 -11.19 -2.57
C PRO A 31 -10.13 -10.27 -1.93
N ASP A 32 -10.43 -10.46 -0.65
CA ASP A 32 -11.44 -9.78 0.15
C ASP A 32 -10.92 -8.49 0.83
N VAL A 33 -9.69 -8.08 0.54
CA VAL A 33 -9.07 -6.92 1.17
C VAL A 33 -9.75 -5.62 0.71
N THR A 34 -10.09 -4.78 1.69
CA THR A 34 -10.64 -3.44 1.46
C THR A 34 -9.58 -2.37 1.72
N SER A 35 -9.76 -1.19 1.11
CA SER A 35 -8.86 -0.06 1.33
C SER A 35 -9.65 1.19 1.70
N GLU A 36 -9.14 1.92 2.69
CA GLU A 36 -9.76 3.15 3.19
C GLU A 36 -8.72 4.27 3.28
N VAL A 37 -9.08 5.45 2.79
CA VAL A 37 -8.21 6.63 2.87
C VAL A 37 -8.33 7.25 4.27
N VAL A 38 -7.30 7.06 5.09
CA VAL A 38 -7.27 7.56 6.47
C VAL A 38 -6.98 9.05 6.52
N ASN A 39 -6.03 9.51 5.70
CA ASN A 39 -5.65 10.92 5.70
C ASN A 39 -5.09 11.38 4.35
N VAL A 40 -5.45 12.59 3.95
CA VAL A 40 -4.79 13.29 2.86
C VAL A 40 -4.33 14.65 3.38
N SER A 41 -3.02 14.87 3.34
CA SER A 41 -2.38 16.12 3.75
C SER A 41 -1.57 16.72 2.61
N ILE A 42 -1.35 18.03 2.69
CA ILE A 42 -0.52 18.77 1.73
C ILE A 42 0.83 19.03 2.38
N VAL A 43 1.90 18.69 1.66
CA VAL A 43 3.28 18.91 2.07
C VAL A 43 3.98 19.79 1.05
N GLN A 44 4.64 20.84 1.52
CA GLN A 44 5.33 21.81 0.67
C GLN A 44 6.83 21.74 0.91
N LYS A 45 7.62 21.67 -0.16
CA LYS A 45 9.09 21.77 -0.14
C LYS A 45 9.47 23.11 -0.75
N GLN A 46 10.18 23.95 -0.01
CA GLN A 46 10.77 25.16 -0.58
C GLN A 46 11.94 24.79 -1.51
N THR A 47 11.98 25.37 -2.70
CA THR A 47 13.09 25.27 -3.65
C THR A 47 13.47 26.66 -4.13
N ASP A 48 14.62 26.78 -4.80
CA ASP A 48 15.12 28.07 -5.30
C ASP A 48 14.19 28.71 -6.36
N ALA A 49 13.34 27.89 -7.00
CA ALA A 49 12.33 28.32 -7.97
C ALA A 49 10.92 28.49 -7.37
N GLY A 50 10.77 28.40 -6.04
CA GLY A 50 9.51 28.59 -5.31
C GLY A 50 9.07 27.37 -4.49
N ALA A 51 7.83 27.41 -4.00
CA ALA A 51 7.29 26.34 -3.16
C ALA A 51 6.74 25.18 -4.02
N LEU A 52 7.35 24.00 -3.92
CA LEU A 52 6.84 22.77 -4.54
C LEU A 52 5.81 22.10 -3.64
N THR A 53 4.55 22.14 -4.04
CA THR A 53 3.44 21.50 -3.32
C THR A 53 3.24 20.05 -3.78
N ARG A 54 3.08 19.13 -2.83
CA ARG A 54 2.74 17.72 -3.06
C ARG A 54 1.65 17.28 -2.10
N PHE A 55 0.89 16.27 -2.49
CA PHE A 55 -0.08 15.59 -1.64
C PHE A 55 0.57 14.34 -1.04
N ARG A 56 0.35 14.14 0.26
CA ARG A 56 0.67 12.93 1.01
C ARG A 56 -0.65 12.26 1.34
N ALA A 57 -0.82 11.01 0.93
CA ALA A 57 -1.98 10.19 1.25
C ALA A 57 -1.55 9.02 2.12
N ILE A 58 -2.33 8.74 3.15
CA ILE A 58 -2.20 7.56 4.02
C ILE A 58 -3.45 6.72 3.79
N VAL A 59 -3.24 5.46 3.43
CA VAL A 59 -4.30 4.49 3.13
C VAL A 59 -4.11 3.30 4.06
N ALA A 60 -5.19 2.90 4.72
CA ALA A 60 -5.25 1.63 5.45
C ALA A 60 -5.82 0.57 4.51
N VAL A 61 -5.26 -0.63 4.55
CA VAL A 61 -5.69 -1.78 3.76
C VAL A 61 -5.88 -2.95 4.72
N GLY A 62 -7.00 -3.66 4.64
CA GLY A 62 -7.22 -4.79 5.52
C GLY A 62 -8.50 -5.55 5.24
N ASN A 63 -8.67 -6.66 5.95
CA ASN A 63 -9.89 -7.45 5.98
C ASN A 63 -10.32 -7.72 7.43
N ASP A 64 -11.51 -8.26 7.60
CA ASP A 64 -12.05 -8.59 8.92
C ASP A 64 -11.40 -9.84 9.55
N ASP A 65 -10.56 -10.56 8.81
CA ASP A 65 -9.85 -11.77 9.24
C ASP A 65 -8.48 -11.48 9.87
N GLY A 66 -8.26 -10.25 10.35
CA GLY A 66 -7.07 -9.87 11.11
C GLY A 66 -5.85 -9.46 10.28
N TRP A 67 -5.99 -9.32 8.95
CA TRP A 67 -4.96 -8.73 8.12
C TRP A 67 -5.13 -7.23 8.02
N PHE A 68 -4.06 -6.50 8.34
CA PHE A 68 -4.03 -5.05 8.27
C PHE A 68 -2.67 -4.56 7.77
N GLY A 69 -2.69 -3.52 6.95
CA GLY A 69 -1.54 -2.84 6.40
C GLY A 69 -1.81 -1.35 6.23
N VAL A 70 -0.74 -0.56 6.23
CA VAL A 70 -0.81 0.88 5.98
C VAL A 70 0.16 1.23 4.87
N GLY A 71 -0.34 1.92 3.86
CA GLY A 71 0.43 2.48 2.77
C GLY A 71 0.50 4.01 2.86
N GLU A 72 1.65 4.55 2.46
CA GLU A 72 1.82 5.99 2.31
C GLU A 72 2.29 6.31 0.89
N GLY A 73 1.59 7.23 0.24
CA GLY A 73 1.91 7.70 -1.10
C GLY A 73 2.12 9.21 -1.15
N LYS A 74 3.09 9.66 -1.95
CA LYS A 74 3.36 11.09 -2.19
C LYS A 74 3.42 11.41 -3.67
N ALA A 75 2.60 12.37 -4.12
CA ALA A 75 2.54 12.78 -5.52
C ALA A 75 2.16 14.26 -5.70
N ALA A 76 2.30 14.78 -6.92
CA ALA A 76 1.88 16.15 -7.25
C ALA A 76 0.35 16.29 -7.33
N GLN A 77 -0.37 15.20 -7.61
CA GLN A 77 -1.83 15.15 -7.70
C GLN A 77 -2.40 14.24 -6.61
N ARG A 78 -3.61 14.56 -6.13
CA ARG A 78 -4.30 13.79 -5.08
C ARG A 78 -4.53 12.33 -5.47
N ILE A 79 -5.08 12.09 -6.66
CA ILE A 79 -5.41 10.73 -7.14
C ILE A 79 -4.13 9.88 -7.23
N ALA A 80 -3.06 10.43 -7.80
CA ALA A 80 -1.77 9.75 -7.90
C ALA A 80 -1.11 9.48 -6.53
N ALA A 81 -1.42 10.27 -5.49
CA ALA A 81 -0.90 10.01 -4.15
C ALA A 81 -1.64 8.83 -3.49
N ILE A 82 -2.96 8.74 -3.69
CA ILE A 82 -3.78 7.63 -3.20
C ILE A 82 -3.39 6.33 -3.93
N ASP A 83 -3.29 6.38 -5.27
CA ASP A 83 -2.91 5.21 -6.07
C ASP A 83 -1.56 4.63 -5.62
N LYS A 84 -0.56 5.49 -5.38
CA LYS A 84 0.75 5.09 -4.82
C LYS A 84 0.70 4.54 -3.40
N ALA A 85 -0.32 4.88 -2.63
CA ALA A 85 -0.48 4.36 -1.28
C ALA A 85 -1.12 2.97 -1.29
N THR A 86 -1.86 2.62 -2.36
CA THR A 86 -2.53 1.33 -2.52
C THR A 86 -1.75 0.36 -3.42
N SER A 87 -0.85 0.88 -4.27
CA SER A 87 -0.04 0.11 -5.23
C SER A 87 1.12 -0.65 -4.61
#